data_AF-A0A9P1GCI0-F1
#
_entry.id   AF-A0A9P1GCI0-F1
#
_cell.length_a   1.000
_cell.length_b   1.000
_cell.length_c   1.000
_cell.angle_alpha   90.00
_cell.angle_beta   90.00
_cell.angle_gamma   90.00
#
_symmetry.space_group_name_H-M   'P 1'
#
loop_
_entity.id
_entity.type
_entity.pdbx_description
1 polymer ?
#
loop_
_entity_poly.entity_id
_entity_poly.type
_entity_poly.pdbx_seq_one_letter_code
_entity_poly.pdbx_strand_id
1 'polypeptide(L)'
;MTVRGYCHKCDQEVDCEPTDTGDFHCLTCNSSGYVESDAGASPHPAAPAASNGHARGAGDAGLPPMLRNGEAMASAFRHFLQGVAGGLQEPGPGLDGIQRTVVGAVNNGVQRVIHNTQGLSEEDRMWIQQQGNQMTIIASGGINILRHAGPLAVFLEQHLGRNWQQQQSGLDEGTISRWLDERQIPIDSVLPNSGCPLGLKPNETWSCSICLTGCTEDAPGNGGSESAQTDQEICLLCDSDGHTWHVFHKSCAKEWLQRSATCPLCRRNLHIT
;
A
#
# COMPACT_ATOMS: atom_id res chain seq x y z
N MET A 1 -7.04 -12.88 -39.70
CA MET A 1 -6.31 -14.15 -39.38
C MET A 1 -6.35 -14.22 -37.87
N THR A 2 -7.08 -15.16 -37.31
CA THR A 2 -7.29 -15.21 -35.86
C THR A 2 -6.11 -15.90 -35.18
N VAL A 3 -5.65 -15.32 -34.07
CA VAL A 3 -4.65 -15.92 -33.19
C VAL A 3 -5.23 -16.04 -31.78
N ARG A 4 -4.65 -16.89 -30.95
CA ARG A 4 -5.01 -16.94 -29.53
C ARG A 4 -4.16 -15.97 -28.72
N GLY A 5 -4.79 -15.30 -27.77
CA GLY A 5 -4.12 -14.45 -26.79
C GLY A 5 -4.90 -14.40 -25.47
N TYR A 6 -4.27 -13.88 -24.42
CA TYR A 6 -4.92 -13.63 -23.14
C TYR A 6 -5.48 -12.21 -23.12
N CYS A 7 -6.79 -12.06 -22.85
CA CYS A 7 -7.41 -10.74 -22.74
C CYS A 7 -7.56 -10.33 -21.27
N HIS A 8 -6.80 -9.32 -20.85
CA HIS A 8 -6.84 -8.79 -19.48
C HIS A 8 -8.19 -8.20 -19.08
N LYS A 9 -9.02 -7.81 -20.05
CA LYS A 9 -10.38 -7.30 -19.78
C LYS A 9 -11.40 -8.41 -19.58
N CYS A 10 -11.26 -9.54 -20.28
CA CYS A 10 -12.13 -10.71 -20.12
C CYS A 10 -11.63 -11.67 -19.03
N ASP A 11 -10.36 -11.54 -18.63
CA ASP A 11 -9.66 -12.44 -17.72
C ASP A 11 -9.69 -13.91 -18.17
N GLN A 12 -9.48 -14.13 -19.48
CA GLN A 12 -9.45 -15.46 -20.09
C GLN A 12 -8.71 -15.45 -21.43
N GLU A 13 -8.35 -16.64 -21.92
CA GLU A 13 -7.91 -16.85 -23.31
C GLU A 13 -9.05 -16.55 -24.28
N VAL A 14 -8.73 -15.83 -25.34
CA VAL A 14 -9.69 -15.42 -26.38
C VAL A 14 -9.07 -15.58 -27.77
N ASP A 15 -9.93 -15.66 -28.77
CA ASP A 15 -9.54 -15.40 -30.15
C ASP A 15 -9.39 -13.89 -30.37
N CYS A 16 -8.32 -13.48 -31.04
CA CYS A 16 -8.04 -12.09 -31.34
C CYS A 16 -7.53 -11.89 -32.77
N GLU A 17 -7.63 -10.66 -33.25
CA GLU A 17 -7.10 -10.24 -34.56
C GLU A 17 -6.07 -9.13 -34.40
N PRO A 18 -4.94 -9.18 -35.14
CA PRO A 18 -3.97 -8.09 -35.13
C PRO A 18 -4.59 -6.83 -35.74
N THR A 19 -4.33 -5.68 -35.13
CA THR A 19 -4.74 -4.37 -35.64
C THR A 19 -3.64 -3.75 -36.50
N ASP A 20 -3.99 -2.72 -37.29
CA ASP A 20 -3.01 -1.96 -38.07
C ASP A 20 -1.95 -1.24 -37.21
N THR A 21 -2.21 -1.08 -35.90
CA THR A 21 -1.28 -0.49 -34.92
C THR A 21 -0.25 -1.49 -34.39
N GLY A 22 -0.40 -2.79 -34.69
CA GLY A 22 0.43 -3.86 -34.13
C GLY A 22 -0.06 -4.41 -32.79
N ASP A 23 -1.20 -3.95 -32.29
CA ASP A 23 -1.87 -4.53 -31.12
C ASP A 23 -2.78 -5.70 -31.52
N PHE A 24 -3.46 -6.29 -30.54
CA PHE A 24 -4.48 -7.31 -30.74
C PHE A 24 -5.86 -6.83 -30.29
N HIS A 25 -6.87 -7.16 -31.10
CA HIS A 25 -8.28 -6.89 -30.88
C HIS A 25 -9.00 -8.15 -30.38
N CYS A 26 -9.59 -8.09 -29.18
CA CYS A 26 -10.31 -9.21 -28.58
C CYS A 26 -11.69 -9.42 -29.24
N LEU A 27 -11.93 -10.59 -29.83
CA LEU A 27 -13.21 -10.88 -30.48
C LEU A 27 -14.36 -11.17 -29.50
N THR A 28 -14.07 -11.42 -28.23
CA THR A 28 -15.08 -11.67 -27.19
C THR A 28 -15.68 -10.37 -26.64
N CYS A 29 -14.84 -9.37 -26.31
CA CYS A 29 -15.30 -8.09 -25.74
C CYS A 29 -15.15 -6.89 -26.68
N ASN A 30 -14.66 -7.10 -27.92
CA ASN A 30 -14.53 -6.09 -28.96
C ASN A 30 -13.62 -4.90 -28.56
N SER A 31 -12.61 -5.12 -27.71
CA SER A 31 -11.64 -4.09 -27.32
C SER A 31 -10.22 -4.41 -27.79
N SER A 32 -9.48 -3.38 -28.20
CA SER A 32 -8.07 -3.43 -28.60
C SER A 32 -7.13 -2.96 -27.49
N GLY A 33 -5.87 -3.41 -27.49
CA GLY A 33 -4.81 -2.94 -26.57
C GLY A 33 -4.79 -3.62 -25.20
N TYR A 34 -5.62 -4.65 -24.99
CA TYR A 34 -5.71 -5.42 -23.74
C TYR A 34 -5.43 -6.91 -23.94
N VAL A 35 -4.81 -7.28 -25.06
CA VAL A 35 -4.59 -8.69 -25.44
C VAL A 35 -3.10 -8.94 -25.66
N GLU A 36 -2.56 -9.91 -24.94
CA GLU A 36 -1.20 -10.40 -25.10
C GLU A 36 -1.23 -11.69 -25.93
N SER A 37 -0.48 -11.73 -27.03
CA SER A 37 -0.34 -12.93 -27.86
C SER A 37 1.00 -13.61 -27.59
N ASP A 38 1.01 -14.93 -27.47
CA ASP A 38 2.25 -15.74 -27.37
C ASP A 38 3.06 -15.82 -28.67
N ALA A 39 2.72 -15.04 -29.70
CA ALA A 39 3.29 -15.11 -31.03
C ALA A 39 4.80 -14.76 -31.13
N GLY A 40 5.47 -14.49 -30.00
CA GLY A 40 6.93 -14.41 -29.89
C GLY A 40 7.65 -15.77 -29.88
N ALA A 41 6.93 -16.90 -29.70
CA ALA A 41 7.51 -18.22 -29.84
C ALA A 41 7.54 -18.63 -31.33
N SER A 42 8.73 -18.62 -31.94
CA SER A 42 8.94 -19.18 -33.28
C SER A 42 8.34 -20.59 -33.40
N PRO A 43 7.76 -20.97 -34.56
CA PRO A 43 7.15 -22.28 -34.74
C PRO A 43 8.20 -23.39 -34.60
N HIS A 44 8.26 -24.02 -33.43
CA HIS A 44 9.05 -25.22 -33.22
C HIS A 44 8.39 -26.39 -33.98
N PRO A 45 9.13 -27.13 -34.83
CA PRO A 45 8.60 -28.36 -35.40
C PRO A 45 8.38 -29.38 -34.28
N ALA A 46 7.23 -30.06 -34.35
CA ALA A 46 6.78 -31.04 -33.36
C ALA A 46 7.88 -32.08 -33.07
N ALA A 47 8.33 -32.13 -31.82
CA ALA A 47 9.24 -33.16 -31.30
C ALA A 47 8.44 -34.17 -30.46
N PRO A 48 8.81 -35.47 -30.51
CA PRO A 48 8.05 -36.54 -29.88
C PRO A 48 8.32 -36.62 -28.36
N ALA A 49 7.36 -37.22 -27.66
CA ALA A 49 7.37 -37.43 -26.22
C ALA A 49 8.59 -38.26 -25.75
N ALA A 50 9.37 -37.72 -24.79
CA ALA A 50 10.13 -38.53 -23.83
C ALA A 50 10.61 -37.72 -22.61
N SER A 51 10.29 -38.29 -21.44
CA SER A 51 11.08 -38.38 -20.19
C SER A 51 11.53 -37.13 -19.41
N ASN A 52 10.99 -37.09 -18.18
CA ASN A 52 11.55 -36.56 -16.92
C ASN A 52 13.02 -36.10 -16.95
N GLY A 53 13.22 -34.80 -16.75
CA GLY A 53 14.47 -34.19 -16.32
C GLY A 53 14.18 -32.97 -15.46
N HIS A 54 14.68 -32.96 -14.22
CA HIS A 54 14.49 -31.89 -13.24
C HIS A 54 14.98 -30.53 -13.78
N ALA A 55 14.04 -29.65 -14.14
CA ALA A 55 14.30 -28.24 -14.34
C ALA A 55 14.27 -27.54 -12.98
N ARG A 56 15.44 -27.04 -12.55
CA ARG A 56 15.59 -26.11 -11.43
C ARG A 56 14.81 -24.84 -11.74
N GLY A 57 13.74 -24.60 -11.00
CA GLY A 57 12.97 -23.36 -11.05
C GLY A 57 13.81 -22.19 -10.56
N ALA A 58 14.11 -21.27 -11.48
CA ALA A 58 14.42 -19.89 -11.15
C ALA A 58 13.09 -19.14 -11.14
N GLY A 59 12.58 -18.79 -9.96
CA GLY A 59 11.30 -18.10 -9.87
C GLY A 59 10.70 -18.04 -8.47
N ASP A 60 11.52 -17.89 -7.42
CA ASP A 60 10.98 -17.53 -6.10
C ASP A 60 11.83 -16.40 -5.52
N ALA A 61 11.46 -15.17 -5.87
CA ALA A 61 12.01 -13.98 -5.27
C ALA A 61 11.51 -13.87 -3.82
N GLY A 62 12.23 -14.56 -2.93
CA GLY A 62 12.77 -13.93 -1.73
C GLY A 62 11.83 -13.72 -0.55
N LEU A 63 10.92 -14.65 -0.26
CA LEU A 63 10.38 -14.71 1.10
C LEU A 63 11.47 -15.24 2.05
N PRO A 64 11.75 -14.54 3.18
CA PRO A 64 12.78 -14.96 4.12
C PRO A 64 12.53 -16.40 4.59
N PRO A 65 13.58 -17.22 4.75
CA PRO A 65 13.48 -18.62 5.11
C PRO A 65 12.57 -18.90 6.33
N MET A 66 12.54 -18.00 7.33
CA MET A 66 11.67 -18.16 8.50
C MET A 66 10.17 -18.25 8.17
N LEU A 67 9.70 -17.60 7.09
CA LEU A 67 8.27 -17.65 6.70
C LEU A 67 7.89 -19.01 6.11
N ARG A 68 8.88 -19.82 5.73
CA ARG A 68 8.68 -21.20 5.27
C ARG A 68 8.64 -22.20 6.43
N ASN A 69 9.05 -21.80 7.64
CA ASN A 69 9.01 -22.62 8.85
C ASN A 69 8.02 -22.05 9.88
N GLY A 70 6.77 -22.51 9.80
CA GLY A 70 5.68 -22.05 10.65
C GLY A 70 5.92 -22.22 12.16
N GLU A 71 6.70 -23.23 12.57
CA GLU A 71 7.04 -23.44 13.99
C GLU A 71 8.02 -22.39 14.49
N ALA A 72 9.06 -22.08 13.70
CA ALA A 72 10.03 -21.03 14.03
C ALA A 72 9.34 -19.65 14.09
N MET A 73 8.42 -19.37 13.16
CA MET A 73 7.64 -18.13 13.15
C MET A 73 6.72 -18.01 14.38
N ALA A 74 6.00 -19.08 14.73
CA ALA A 74 5.11 -19.07 15.90
C ALA A 74 5.88 -18.90 17.21
N SER A 75 7.06 -19.51 17.33
CA SER A 75 7.94 -19.34 18.48
C SER A 75 8.54 -17.93 18.55
N ALA A 76 9.02 -17.39 17.42
CA ALA A 76 9.50 -16.01 17.29
C ALA A 76 8.42 -15.00 17.72
N PHE A 77 7.20 -15.14 17.23
CA PHE A 77 6.10 -14.25 17.60
C PHE A 77 5.79 -14.29 19.11
N ARG A 78 5.81 -15.48 19.72
CA ARG A 78 5.60 -15.63 21.17
C ARG A 78 6.68 -14.93 21.98
N HIS A 79 7.94 -15.08 21.61
CA HIS A 79 9.06 -14.42 22.29
C HIS A 79 9.04 -12.91 22.11
N PHE A 80 8.63 -12.43 20.92
CA PHE A 80 8.43 -11.02 20.65
C PHE A 80 7.37 -10.43 21.61
N LEU A 81 6.19 -11.02 21.65
CA LEU A 81 5.09 -10.55 22.53
C LEU A 81 5.49 -10.57 24.00
N GLN A 82 6.22 -11.60 24.46
CA GLN A 82 6.72 -11.66 25.82
C GLN A 82 7.73 -10.54 26.13
N GLY A 83 8.58 -10.16 25.17
CA GLY A 83 9.52 -9.05 25.34
C GLY A 83 8.83 -7.69 25.34
N VAL A 84 7.84 -7.51 24.45
CA VAL A 84 7.04 -6.28 24.40
C VAL A 84 6.22 -6.11 25.68
N ALA A 85 5.51 -7.16 26.11
CA ALA A 85 4.70 -7.13 27.33
C ALA A 85 5.55 -6.83 28.58
N GLY A 86 6.77 -7.39 28.66
CA GLY A 86 7.70 -7.09 29.75
C GLY A 86 8.20 -5.64 29.72
N GLY A 87 8.40 -5.07 28.53
CA GLY A 87 8.84 -3.67 28.40
C GLY A 87 7.75 -2.63 28.68
N LEU A 88 6.47 -3.00 28.63
CA LEU A 88 5.35 -2.09 28.86
C LEU A 88 4.91 -1.97 30.33
N GLN A 89 5.48 -2.76 31.25
CA GLN A 89 5.05 -2.78 32.65
C GLN A 89 5.42 -1.51 33.45
N GLU A 90 6.31 -0.67 32.94
CA GLU A 90 6.70 0.59 33.60
C GLU A 90 6.55 1.79 32.66
N PRO A 91 5.32 2.30 32.44
CA PRO A 91 5.15 3.54 31.70
C PRO A 91 5.75 4.69 32.52
N GLY A 92 6.82 5.29 32.00
CA GLY A 92 7.37 6.53 32.57
C GLY A 92 6.33 7.66 32.54
N PRO A 93 6.36 8.61 33.49
CA PRO A 93 5.42 9.73 33.49
C PRO A 93 5.59 10.60 32.25
N GLY A 94 4.47 10.96 31.61
CA GLY A 94 4.41 11.84 30.44
C GLY A 94 4.54 11.13 29.09
N LEU A 95 4.26 11.86 28.01
CA LEU A 95 4.27 11.35 26.63
C LEU A 95 5.67 10.86 26.20
N ASP A 96 6.73 11.56 26.61
CA ASP A 96 8.13 11.14 26.37
C ASP A 96 8.50 9.85 27.12
N GLY A 97 7.79 9.56 28.22
CA GLY A 97 7.91 8.32 28.97
C GLY A 97 7.31 7.15 28.20
N ILE A 98 6.11 7.33 27.65
CA ILE A 98 5.43 6.32 26.83
C ILE A 98 6.26 5.98 25.60
N GLN A 99 6.83 6.98 24.92
CA GLN A 99 7.63 6.75 23.72
C GLN A 99 8.89 5.91 24.01
N ARG A 100 9.64 6.26 25.06
CA ARG A 100 10.81 5.48 25.50
C ARG A 100 10.43 4.07 25.93
N THR A 101 9.26 3.93 26.56
CA THR A 101 8.72 2.62 27.00
C THR A 101 8.39 1.74 25.80
N VAL A 102 7.70 2.28 24.78
CA VAL A 102 7.33 1.53 23.56
C VAL A 102 8.56 1.16 22.74
N VAL A 103 9.49 2.10 22.52
CA VAL A 103 10.75 1.83 21.80
C VAL A 103 11.55 0.74 22.52
N GLY A 104 11.69 0.86 23.85
CA GLY A 104 12.36 -0.14 24.67
C GLY A 104 11.68 -1.51 24.62
N ALA A 105 10.35 -1.55 24.66
CA ALA A 105 9.55 -2.77 24.57
C ALA A 105 9.73 -3.48 23.23
N VAL A 106 9.69 -2.75 22.12
CA VAL A 106 9.93 -3.30 20.78
C VAL A 106 11.35 -3.84 20.65
N ASN A 107 12.36 -3.08 21.08
CA ASN A 107 13.75 -3.53 21.02
C ASN A 107 13.99 -4.79 21.87
N ASN A 108 13.43 -4.83 23.09
CA ASN A 108 13.46 -6.02 23.95
C ASN A 108 12.74 -7.22 23.31
N GLY A 109 11.60 -7.00 22.64
CA GLY A 109 10.91 -8.00 21.84
C GLY A 109 11.81 -8.61 20.78
N VAL A 110 12.41 -7.77 19.93
CA VAL A 110 13.31 -8.17 18.83
C VAL A 110 14.50 -8.97 19.36
N GLN A 111 15.19 -8.47 20.40
CA GLN A 111 16.33 -9.17 21.00
C GLN A 111 15.94 -10.54 21.56
N ARG A 112 14.76 -10.66 22.17
CA ARG A 112 14.26 -11.96 22.66
C ARG A 112 13.95 -12.92 21.53
N VAL A 113 13.43 -12.46 20.40
CA VAL A 113 13.24 -13.32 19.22
C VAL A 113 14.56 -13.89 18.76
N ILE A 114 15.56 -13.03 18.57
CA ILE A 114 16.89 -13.43 18.10
C ILE A 114 17.49 -14.44 19.07
N HIS A 115 17.50 -14.19 20.37
CA HIS A 115 18.18 -15.07 21.31
C HIS A 115 17.43 -16.37 21.65
N ASN A 116 16.10 -16.36 21.69
CA ASN A 116 15.34 -17.49 22.25
C ASN A 116 14.69 -18.40 21.20
N THR A 117 14.63 -17.99 19.93
CA THR A 117 14.03 -18.81 18.88
C THR A 117 15.05 -19.79 18.32
N GLN A 118 14.83 -21.08 18.55
CA GLN A 118 15.63 -22.15 17.96
C GLN A 118 15.31 -22.30 16.47
N GLY A 119 16.30 -22.69 15.67
CA GLY A 119 16.13 -22.94 14.24
C GLY A 119 16.16 -21.71 13.32
N LEU A 120 16.36 -20.51 13.86
CA LEU A 120 16.62 -19.32 13.03
C LEU A 120 18.02 -19.38 12.42
N SER A 121 18.07 -19.20 11.09
CA SER A 121 19.33 -18.99 10.38
C SER A 121 19.95 -17.62 10.70
N GLU A 122 21.21 -17.42 10.34
CA GLU A 122 21.86 -16.11 10.50
C GLU A 122 21.20 -15.03 9.62
N GLU A 123 20.74 -15.40 8.43
CA GLU A 123 20.00 -14.51 7.53
C GLU A 123 18.66 -14.08 8.15
N ASP A 124 17.93 -15.00 8.79
CA ASP A 124 16.68 -14.68 9.49
C ASP A 124 16.93 -13.72 10.65
N ARG A 125 18.03 -13.91 11.40
CA ARG A 125 18.42 -13.04 12.52
C ARG A 125 18.74 -11.63 12.04
N MET A 126 19.52 -11.50 10.97
CA MET A 126 19.82 -10.20 10.36
C MET A 126 18.55 -9.51 9.83
N TRP A 127 17.65 -10.25 9.19
CA TRP A 127 16.38 -9.69 8.72
C TRP A 127 15.50 -9.21 9.87
N ILE A 128 15.33 -10.02 10.94
CA ILE A 128 14.57 -9.65 12.14
C ILE A 128 15.18 -8.42 12.79
N GLN A 129 16.50 -8.33 12.87
CA GLN A 129 17.19 -7.15 13.41
C GLN A 129 16.97 -5.91 12.55
N GLN A 130 17.02 -6.04 11.22
CA GLN A 130 16.76 -4.95 10.29
C GLN A 130 15.31 -4.45 10.41
N GLN A 131 14.34 -5.36 10.44
CA GLN A 131 12.92 -5.03 10.64
C GLN A 131 12.67 -4.43 12.03
N GLY A 132 13.31 -4.96 13.07
CA GLY A 132 13.27 -4.41 14.42
C GLY A 132 13.78 -2.98 14.48
N ASN A 133 14.90 -2.69 13.83
CA ASN A 133 15.44 -1.34 13.74
C ASN A 133 14.51 -0.38 12.98
N GLN A 134 13.88 -0.84 11.90
CA GLN A 134 12.85 -0.05 11.19
C GLN A 134 11.66 0.27 12.11
N MET A 135 11.16 -0.71 12.85
CA MET A 135 10.08 -0.53 13.84
C MET A 135 10.49 0.39 14.99
N THR A 136 11.75 0.33 15.44
CA THR A 136 12.30 1.23 16.47
C THR A 136 12.43 2.67 15.96
N ILE A 137 12.85 2.89 14.71
CA ILE A 137 12.87 4.22 14.08
C ILE A 137 11.44 4.78 13.99
N ILE A 138 10.49 3.92 13.60
CA ILE A 138 9.06 4.25 13.55
C ILE A 138 8.52 4.59 14.96
N ALA A 139 8.95 3.88 16.01
CA ALA A 139 8.56 4.16 17.39
C ALA A 139 9.26 5.40 18.01
N SER A 140 10.45 5.77 17.52
CA SER A 140 11.27 6.87 18.03
C SER A 140 11.07 8.20 17.28
N GLY A 141 10.52 8.17 16.06
CA GLY A 141 9.89 9.34 15.45
C GLY A 141 8.55 9.60 16.14
N GLY A 142 8.44 10.71 16.87
CA GLY A 142 7.33 11.02 17.79
C GLY A 142 5.94 10.69 17.27
N ILE A 143 5.00 10.45 18.19
CA ILE A 143 3.63 9.93 17.99
C ILE A 143 2.83 10.58 16.83
N ASN A 144 3.19 11.80 16.39
CA ASN A 144 2.65 12.42 15.17
C ASN A 144 3.08 11.74 13.85
N ILE A 145 4.30 11.18 13.78
CA ILE A 145 4.79 10.38 12.64
C ILE A 145 4.14 9.00 12.63
N LEU A 146 3.91 8.38 13.78
CA LEU A 146 3.20 7.08 13.84
C LEU A 146 1.73 7.17 13.39
N ARG A 147 1.05 8.29 13.68
CA ARG A 147 -0.36 8.47 13.31
C ARG A 147 -0.54 8.74 11.80
N HIS A 148 0.46 9.28 11.12
CA HIS A 148 0.35 9.73 9.73
C HIS A 148 1.32 9.07 8.75
N ALA A 149 2.44 8.51 9.20
CA ALA A 149 3.49 8.01 8.31
C ALA A 149 3.49 6.48 8.12
N GLY A 150 2.82 5.68 8.97
CA GLY A 150 2.83 4.22 8.80
C GLY A 150 2.17 3.77 7.49
N PRO A 151 0.84 3.88 7.36
CA PRO A 151 0.15 3.52 6.13
C PRO A 151 0.56 4.38 4.93
N LEU A 152 0.76 5.69 5.14
CA LEU A 152 1.17 6.63 4.10
C LEU A 152 2.55 6.30 3.52
N ALA A 153 3.56 6.02 4.34
CA ALA A 153 4.90 5.71 3.83
C ALA A 153 4.91 4.37 3.08
N VAL A 154 4.18 3.36 3.59
CA VAL A 154 4.02 2.07 2.89
C VAL A 154 3.32 2.29 1.55
N PHE A 155 2.25 3.08 1.53
CA PHE A 155 1.55 3.43 0.29
C PHE A 155 2.48 4.13 -0.71
N LEU A 156 3.23 5.15 -0.26
CA LEU A 156 4.18 5.89 -1.08
C LEU A 156 5.29 4.98 -1.61
N GLU A 157 5.87 4.12 -0.79
CA GLU A 157 6.90 3.16 -1.22
C GLU A 157 6.36 2.17 -2.25
N GLN A 158 5.17 1.63 -2.03
CA GLN A 158 4.52 0.71 -2.97
C GLN A 158 4.22 1.38 -4.32
N HIS A 159 3.82 2.65 -4.31
CA HIS A 159 3.28 3.32 -5.50
C HIS A 159 4.28 4.23 -6.23
N LEU A 160 5.36 4.65 -5.57
CA LEU A 160 6.41 5.53 -6.09
C LEU A 160 7.81 4.90 -6.02
N GLY A 161 7.96 3.77 -5.33
CA GLY A 161 9.23 3.04 -5.16
C GLY A 161 10.01 3.45 -3.90
N ARG A 162 11.10 2.72 -3.61
CA ARG A 162 11.90 2.86 -2.37
C ARG A 162 12.56 4.23 -2.16
N ASN A 163 12.70 5.02 -3.22
CA ASN A 163 13.32 6.35 -3.19
C ASN A 163 12.28 7.48 -3.23
N TRP A 164 11.02 7.20 -2.85
CA TRP A 164 9.92 8.16 -2.93
C TRP A 164 10.20 9.46 -2.15
N GLN A 165 11.01 9.41 -1.09
CA GLN A 165 11.41 10.58 -0.31
C GLN A 165 12.25 11.57 -1.12
N GLN A 166 12.94 11.11 -2.16
CA GLN A 166 13.77 11.93 -3.04
C GLN A 166 13.00 12.45 -4.27
N GLN A 167 11.81 11.92 -4.52
CA GLN A 167 10.98 12.36 -5.64
C GLN A 167 10.36 13.72 -5.33
N GLN A 168 10.29 14.57 -6.34
CA GLN A 168 9.59 15.85 -6.28
C GLN A 168 8.75 15.98 -7.54
N SER A 169 7.52 16.47 -7.39
CA SER A 169 6.65 16.74 -8.52
C SER A 169 7.09 17.98 -9.32
N GLY A 170 7.96 18.82 -8.73
CA GLY A 170 8.31 20.13 -9.26
C GLY A 170 7.26 21.20 -9.03
N LEU A 171 6.16 20.88 -8.34
CA LEU A 171 5.12 21.83 -7.97
C LEU A 171 5.48 22.56 -6.68
N ASP A 172 5.24 23.87 -6.65
CA ASP A 172 5.38 24.67 -5.44
C ASP A 172 4.33 24.28 -4.39
N GLU A 173 4.74 24.27 -3.10
CA GLU A 173 3.87 23.86 -2.01
C GLU A 173 2.64 24.77 -1.84
N GLY A 174 2.81 26.07 -2.08
CA GLY A 174 1.72 27.05 -2.07
C GLY A 174 0.72 26.77 -3.20
N THR A 175 1.22 26.47 -4.40
CA THR A 175 0.38 26.05 -5.54
C THR A 175 -0.40 24.78 -5.23
N ILE A 176 0.23 23.75 -4.66
CA ILE A 176 -0.45 22.52 -4.25
C ILE A 176 -1.55 22.82 -3.21
N SER A 177 -1.22 23.61 -2.19
CA SER A 177 -2.15 23.91 -1.09
C SER A 177 -3.38 24.66 -1.61
N ARG A 178 -3.18 25.70 -2.42
CA ARG A 178 -4.26 26.46 -3.06
C ARG A 178 -5.13 25.57 -3.95
N TRP A 179 -4.52 24.72 -4.78
CA TRP A 179 -5.25 23.80 -5.65
C TRP A 179 -6.09 22.79 -4.86
N LEU A 180 -5.58 22.31 -3.72
CA LEU A 180 -6.33 21.43 -2.82
C LEU A 180 -7.47 22.17 -2.10
N ASP A 181 -7.26 23.43 -1.69
CA ASP A 181 -8.30 24.27 -1.09
C ASP A 181 -9.48 24.46 -2.05
N GLU A 182 -9.20 24.74 -3.33
CA GLU A 182 -10.23 24.91 -4.38
C GLU A 182 -11.04 23.62 -4.66
N ARG A 183 -10.48 22.46 -4.32
CA ARG A 183 -11.09 21.14 -4.53
C ARG A 183 -11.51 20.46 -3.24
N GLN A 184 -11.51 21.20 -2.13
CA GLN A 184 -12.05 20.74 -0.87
C GLN A 184 -13.55 20.50 -1.01
N ILE A 185 -14.02 19.39 -0.46
CA ILE A 185 -15.44 19.05 -0.45
C ILE A 185 -15.91 18.85 0.99
N PRO A 186 -17.20 19.13 1.31
CA PRO A 186 -17.76 18.81 2.62
C PRO A 186 -17.65 17.31 2.92
N ILE A 187 -17.40 16.97 4.19
CA ILE A 187 -17.31 15.58 4.65
C ILE A 187 -18.59 14.78 4.36
N ASP A 188 -19.74 15.46 4.46
CA ASP A 188 -21.05 14.90 4.12
C ASP A 188 -21.13 14.40 2.68
N SER A 189 -20.27 14.91 1.79
CA SER A 189 -20.20 14.48 0.39
C SER A 189 -19.66 13.07 0.22
N VAL A 190 -19.13 12.42 1.26
CA VAL A 190 -18.68 11.02 1.18
C VAL A 190 -19.48 10.09 2.08
N LEU A 191 -20.53 10.60 2.72
CA LEU A 191 -21.43 9.78 3.53
C LEU A 191 -22.37 8.94 2.64
N PRO A 192 -22.87 7.80 3.14
CA PRO A 192 -23.91 7.03 2.46
C PRO A 192 -25.12 7.92 2.15
N ASN A 193 -25.69 7.78 0.94
CA ASN A 193 -26.85 8.55 0.45
C ASN A 193 -26.61 10.04 0.16
N SER A 194 -25.37 10.53 0.20
CA SER A 194 -25.01 11.90 -0.19
C SER A 194 -25.22 12.22 -1.69
N GLY A 195 -25.64 11.24 -2.49
CA GLY A 195 -25.71 11.36 -3.96
C GLY A 195 -24.33 11.40 -4.62
N CYS A 196 -23.26 11.18 -3.85
CA CYS A 196 -21.90 11.24 -4.35
C CYS A 196 -21.61 10.10 -5.33
N PRO A 197 -20.98 10.39 -6.49
CA PRO A 197 -20.61 9.39 -7.49
C PRO A 197 -19.42 8.50 -7.06
N LEU A 198 -19.08 8.48 -5.76
CA LEU A 198 -18.19 7.46 -5.20
C LEU A 198 -18.77 6.04 -5.35
N GLY A 199 -20.08 5.91 -5.57
CA GLY A 199 -20.72 4.60 -5.75
C GLY A 199 -20.75 3.75 -4.49
N LEU A 200 -20.63 4.39 -3.31
CA LEU A 200 -20.69 3.69 -2.03
C LEU A 200 -22.08 3.07 -1.85
N LYS A 201 -22.11 1.78 -1.53
CA LYS A 201 -23.35 1.09 -1.21
C LYS A 201 -23.89 1.57 0.14
N PRO A 202 -25.20 1.38 0.41
CA PRO A 202 -25.73 1.53 1.76
C PRO A 202 -24.89 0.68 2.73
N ASN A 203 -24.37 1.31 3.79
CA ASN A 203 -23.46 0.76 4.82
C ASN A 203 -21.96 0.67 4.46
N GLU A 204 -21.53 1.11 3.28
CA GLU A 204 -20.10 1.27 3.01
C GLU A 204 -19.64 2.63 3.57
N THR A 205 -18.54 2.63 4.30
CA THR A 205 -17.88 3.85 4.76
C THR A 205 -16.76 4.21 3.80
N TRP A 206 -16.67 5.50 3.46
CA TRP A 206 -15.52 6.00 2.73
C TRP A 206 -14.25 5.84 3.58
N SER A 207 -13.16 5.41 2.93
CA SER A 207 -11.83 5.43 3.52
C SER A 207 -10.82 6.01 2.54
N CYS A 208 -9.91 6.84 3.05
CA CYS A 208 -8.82 7.39 2.26
C CYS A 208 -7.86 6.25 1.91
N SER A 209 -7.66 5.97 0.61
CA SER A 209 -6.81 4.86 0.16
C SER A 209 -5.32 5.06 0.44
N ILE A 210 -4.89 6.28 0.80
CA ILE A 210 -3.50 6.57 1.15
C ILE A 210 -3.20 6.18 2.60
N CYS A 211 -4.02 6.61 3.56
CA CYS A 211 -3.79 6.35 4.98
C CYS A 211 -4.65 5.21 5.55
N LEU A 212 -5.61 4.70 4.76
CA LEU A 212 -6.57 3.66 5.13
C LEU A 212 -7.47 4.02 6.32
N THR A 213 -7.67 5.32 6.56
CA THR A 213 -8.58 5.81 7.61
C THR A 213 -9.81 6.46 6.96
N GLY A 214 -10.98 6.29 7.58
CA GLY A 214 -12.20 6.98 7.19
C GLY A 214 -12.40 8.31 7.91
N CYS A 215 -13.46 9.01 7.53
CA CYS A 215 -14.02 10.15 8.24
C CYS A 215 -14.82 9.62 9.44
N THR A 216 -14.23 9.51 10.62
CA THR A 216 -14.95 8.99 11.78
C THR A 216 -15.77 10.11 12.42
N GLU A 217 -17.09 10.05 12.31
CA GLU A 217 -18.00 10.92 13.10
C GLU A 217 -18.30 10.32 14.49
N ASP A 218 -18.20 8.99 14.64
CA ASP A 218 -18.76 8.29 15.79
C ASP A 218 -17.77 7.37 16.52
N ALA A 219 -16.60 7.86 16.92
CA ALA A 219 -15.92 7.18 18.03
C ALA A 219 -16.68 7.59 19.31
N PRO A 220 -17.53 6.73 19.90
CA PRO A 220 -18.26 7.08 21.13
C PRO A 220 -17.22 7.43 22.18
N GLY A 221 -17.27 8.69 22.61
CA GLY A 221 -16.27 9.31 23.47
C GLY A 221 -15.98 8.45 24.69
N ASN A 222 -14.78 7.87 24.71
CA ASN A 222 -14.15 7.49 25.96
C ASN A 222 -13.06 8.54 26.19
N GLY A 223 -13.42 9.52 27.01
CA GLY A 223 -12.77 10.82 27.11
C GLY A 223 -11.30 10.77 27.52
N GLY A 224 -10.58 11.84 27.15
CA GLY A 224 -9.36 12.21 27.85
C GLY A 224 -8.23 12.80 27.03
N SER A 225 -8.34 12.92 25.70
CA SER A 225 -7.30 13.60 24.91
C SER A 225 -7.91 14.71 24.06
N GLU A 226 -7.82 15.95 24.56
CA GLU A 226 -8.00 17.21 23.82
C GLU A 226 -6.91 17.42 22.74
N SER A 227 -6.26 16.35 22.28
CA SER A 227 -5.25 16.40 21.24
C SER A 227 -5.94 16.43 19.88
N ALA A 228 -6.27 17.65 19.47
CA ALA A 228 -6.52 18.08 18.11
C ALA A 228 -7.42 17.11 17.33
N GLN A 229 -8.73 17.32 17.49
CA GLN A 229 -9.72 17.03 16.46
C GLN A 229 -9.32 17.85 15.23
N THR A 230 -8.27 17.42 14.52
CA THR A 230 -7.78 18.08 13.32
C THR A 230 -8.88 17.93 12.31
N ASP A 231 -9.41 19.07 11.87
CA ASP A 231 -10.27 19.21 10.70
C ASP A 231 -9.85 18.19 9.65
N GLN A 232 -10.61 17.11 9.53
CA GLN A 232 -10.38 16.07 8.52
C GLN A 232 -10.93 16.60 7.21
N GLU A 233 -10.30 17.65 6.71
CA GLU A 233 -10.60 18.21 5.41
C GLU A 233 -10.33 17.14 4.35
N ILE A 234 -11.31 16.92 3.50
CA ILE A 234 -11.21 16.00 2.37
C ILE A 234 -11.28 16.79 1.07
N CYS A 235 -10.64 16.25 0.03
CA CYS A 235 -10.55 16.91 -1.27
C CYS A 235 -10.71 15.90 -2.40
N LEU A 236 -11.26 16.39 -3.50
CA LEU A 236 -11.45 15.62 -4.72
C LEU A 236 -10.23 15.81 -5.64
N LEU A 237 -9.39 14.80 -5.81
CA LEU A 237 -8.21 14.92 -6.67
C LEU A 237 -8.53 14.75 -8.14
N CYS A 238 -9.45 13.84 -8.46
CA CYS A 238 -9.81 13.54 -9.85
C CYS A 238 -11.27 13.11 -9.92
N ASP A 239 -11.99 13.64 -10.88
CA ASP A 239 -13.37 13.33 -11.24
C ASP A 239 -13.42 12.46 -12.50
N SER A 240 -12.61 11.39 -12.51
CA SER A 240 -12.39 10.44 -13.61
C SER A 240 -13.61 10.29 -14.55
N ASP A 241 -13.58 11.01 -15.68
CA ASP A 241 -14.59 11.03 -16.75
C ASP A 241 -16.04 11.22 -16.28
N GLY A 242 -16.23 11.87 -15.12
CA GLY A 242 -17.54 12.07 -14.49
C GLY A 242 -18.13 10.83 -13.82
N HIS A 243 -17.44 9.69 -13.84
CA HIS A 243 -17.96 8.41 -13.36
C HIS A 243 -17.37 7.94 -12.03
N THR A 244 -16.21 8.44 -11.62
CA THR A 244 -15.62 8.06 -10.34
C THR A 244 -14.82 9.21 -9.72
N TRP A 245 -15.20 9.58 -8.51
CA TRP A 245 -14.49 10.59 -7.73
C TRP A 245 -13.37 9.94 -6.92
N HIS A 246 -12.16 10.48 -7.01
CA HIS A 246 -11.03 10.05 -6.18
C HIS A 246 -10.82 11.05 -5.05
N VAL A 247 -11.37 10.71 -3.89
CA VAL A 247 -11.39 11.56 -2.71
C VAL A 247 -10.36 11.08 -1.69
N PHE A 248 -9.66 12.03 -1.08
CA PHE A 248 -8.60 11.79 -0.10
C PHE A 248 -8.65 12.81 1.03
N HIS A 249 -8.06 12.49 2.18
CA HIS A 249 -7.70 13.53 3.14
C HIS A 249 -6.78 14.55 2.47
N LYS A 250 -7.03 15.83 2.71
CA LYS A 250 -6.26 16.94 2.15
C LYS A 250 -4.78 16.85 2.49
N SER A 251 -4.45 16.46 3.71
CA SER A 251 -3.07 16.22 4.15
C SER A 251 -2.40 15.06 3.40
N CYS A 252 -3.11 13.93 3.22
CA CYS A 252 -2.59 12.79 2.46
C CYS A 252 -2.38 13.13 0.99
N ALA A 253 -3.33 13.85 0.38
CA ALA A 253 -3.20 14.33 -0.99
C ALA A 253 -2.03 15.31 -1.15
N LYS A 254 -1.86 16.25 -0.22
CA LYS A 254 -0.74 17.20 -0.23
C LYS A 254 0.61 16.49 -0.24
N GLU A 255 0.80 15.53 0.67
CA GLU A 255 2.05 14.75 0.75
C GLU A 255 2.33 14.01 -0.56
N TRP A 256 1.29 13.43 -1.17
CA TRP A 256 1.40 12.77 -2.46
C TRP A 256 1.79 13.75 -3.57
N LEU A 257 1.11 14.89 -3.68
CA LEU A 257 1.30 15.87 -4.75
C LEU A 257 2.65 16.59 -4.70
N GLN A 258 3.29 16.64 -3.54
CA GLN A 258 4.68 17.12 -3.43
C GLN A 258 5.68 16.21 -4.18
N ARG A 259 5.31 14.95 -4.43
CA ARG A 259 6.18 13.93 -5.04
C ARG A 259 5.74 13.52 -6.43
N SER A 260 4.44 13.55 -6.70
CA SER A 260 3.85 13.09 -7.95
C SER A 260 2.65 13.95 -8.32
N ALA A 261 2.66 14.55 -9.52
CA ALA A 261 1.53 15.32 -10.04
C ALA A 261 0.43 14.44 -10.66
N THR A 262 0.30 13.18 -10.22
CA THR A 262 -0.70 12.23 -10.74
C THR A 262 -1.73 11.86 -9.67
N CYS A 263 -2.89 11.37 -10.06
CA CYS A 263 -3.85 10.81 -9.11
C CYS A 263 -3.33 9.46 -8.55
N PRO A 264 -3.35 9.22 -7.22
CA PRO A 264 -2.89 7.95 -6.64
C PRO A 264 -3.62 6.71 -7.17
N LEU A 265 -4.92 6.84 -7.49
CA LEU A 265 -5.77 5.73 -7.91
C LEU A 265 -5.70 5.47 -9.43
N CYS A 266 -5.99 6.47 -10.26
CA CYS A 266 -6.01 6.28 -11.72
C CYS A 266 -4.75 6.71 -12.46
N ARG A 267 -3.73 7.25 -11.76
CA ARG A 267 -2.44 7.69 -12.32
C ARG A 267 -2.52 8.75 -13.42
N ARG A 268 -3.69 9.34 -13.66
CA ARG A 268 -3.82 10.48 -14.58
C ARG A 268 -3.01 11.65 -14.05
N ASN A 269 -2.37 12.38 -14.97
CA ASN A 269 -1.76 13.66 -14.65
C ASN A 269 -2.84 14.66 -14.23
N LEU A 270 -2.59 15.35 -13.13
CA LEU A 270 -3.44 16.39 -12.61
C LEU A 270 -2.95 17.72 -13.16
N HIS A 271 -3.84 18.47 -13.81
CA HIS A 271 -3.53 19.80 -14.30
C HIS A 271 -3.62 20.79 -13.12
N ILE A 272 -2.48 21.04 -12.49
CA ILE A 272 -2.32 21.94 -11.35
C ILE A 272 -1.64 23.22 -11.86
N THR A 273 -2.32 24.37 -11.76
CA THR A 273 -1.87 25.67 -12.29
C THR A 273 -1.94 26.79 -11.26
#